data_AF-A0A6B1EF41-F1
#
_entry.id   AF-A0A6B1EF41-F1
#
_cell.length_a   1.000
_cell.length_b   1.000
_cell.length_c   1.000
_cell.angle_alpha   90.00
_cell.angle_beta   90.00
_cell.angle_gamma   90.00
#
_symmetry.space_group_name_H-M   'P 1'
#
loop_
_entity.id
_entity.type
_entity.pdbx_description
1 polymer ?
#
loop_
_entity_poly.entity_id
_entity_poly.type
_entity_poly.pdbx_seq_one_letter_code
_entity_poly.pdbx_strand_id
1 'polypeptide(L)' 'MAGVSKTSVEIDRDIAARAADILGTATLRDTIDAALREIIDARRRLELIAMLSEPGRFDFGTAEDAWGGDG' A
#
# COMPACT_ATOMS: atom_id res chain seq x y z
N MET A 1 9.80 -11.37 16.08
CA MET A 1 8.42 -11.17 16.57
C MET A 1 7.90 -9.87 15.98
N ALA A 2 7.02 -9.91 14.98
CA ALA A 2 6.33 -8.69 14.54
C ALA A 2 5.13 -8.49 15.47
N GLY A 3 5.24 -7.53 16.38
CA GLY A 3 4.19 -7.14 17.31
C GLY A 3 4.23 -5.63 17.49
N VAL A 4 3.10 -5.04 17.88
CA VAL A 4 3.03 -3.59 18.09
C VAL A 4 3.91 -3.21 19.29
N SER A 5 4.82 -2.25 19.12
CA SER A 5 5.60 -1.67 20.20
C SER A 5 5.04 -0.30 20.59
N LYS A 6 4.92 -0.04 21.89
CA LYS A 6 4.59 1.31 22.37
C LYS A 6 5.83 2.17 22.33
N THR A 7 5.74 3.31 21.67
CA THR A 7 6.85 4.26 21.52
C THR A 7 6.31 5.67 21.76
N SER A 8 7.04 6.48 22.52
CA SER A 8 6.72 7.89 22.72
C SER A 8 7.43 8.71 21.65
N VAL A 9 6.66 9.45 20.85
CA VAL A 9 7.18 10.34 19.81
C VAL A 9 6.38 11.65 19.85
N GLU A 10 7.03 12.75 19.48
CA GLU A 10 6.34 14.01 19.24
C GLU A 10 5.78 14.01 17.81
N ILE A 11 4.52 14.40 17.67
CA ILE A 11 3.81 14.41 16.39
C ILE A 11 3.08 15.74 16.27
N ASP A 12 3.19 16.37 15.11
CA ASP A 12 2.35 17.50 14.72
C ASP A 12 0.88 17.03 14.61
N ARG A 13 0.03 17.55 15.48
CA ARG A 13 -1.38 17.16 15.56
C ARG A 13 -2.20 17.61 14.35
N ASP A 14 -1.82 18.70 13.70
CA ASP A 14 -2.55 19.21 12.54
C ASP A 14 -2.23 18.35 11.32
N ILE A 15 -0.98 17.91 11.17
CA ILE A 15 -0.61 16.91 10.15
C ILE A 15 -1.34 15.59 10.40
N ALA A 16 -1.35 15.12 11.65
CA ALA A 16 -2.01 13.86 12.01
C ALA A 16 -3.53 13.91 11.76
N ALA A 17 -4.19 15.03 12.06
CA ALA A 17 -5.61 15.22 11.78
C ALA A 17 -5.91 15.15 10.27
N ARG A 18 -5.13 15.85 9.44
CA ARG A 18 -5.28 15.77 7.98
C ARG A 18 -5.05 14.36 7.45
N ALA A 19 -4.05 13.67 7.96
CA ALA A 19 -3.82 12.28 7.60
C ALA A 19 -4.99 11.38 8.01
N ALA A 20 -5.58 11.61 9.19
CA ALA A 20 -6.73 10.86 9.66
C ALA A 20 -7.95 11.05 8.75
N ASP A 21 -8.21 12.28 8.30
CA ASP A 21 -9.29 12.60 7.37
C ASP A 21 -9.08 11.93 6.00
N ILE A 22 -7.86 12.00 5.44
CA ILE A 22 -7.52 11.38 4.16
C ILE A 22 -7.65 9.85 4.23
N LEU A 23 -7.20 9.25 5.34
CA LEU A 23 -7.17 7.80 5.53
C LEU A 23 -8.48 7.24 6.11
N GLY A 24 -9.42 8.10 6.50
CA GLY A 24 -10.69 7.69 7.12
C GLY A 24 -10.52 6.98 8.48
N THR A 25 -9.57 7.43 9.31
CA THR A 25 -9.24 6.79 10.59
C THR A 25 -9.70 7.62 11.79
N ALA A 26 -10.02 6.94 12.89
CA ALA A 26 -10.62 7.58 14.08
C ALA A 26 -9.62 7.83 15.21
N THR A 27 -8.53 7.06 15.28
CA THR A 27 -7.52 7.19 16.34
C THR A 27 -6.14 7.45 15.75
N LEU A 28 -5.31 8.20 16.48
CA LEU A 28 -3.93 8.49 16.07
C LEU A 28 -3.14 7.21 15.78
N ARG A 29 -3.36 6.15 16.57
CA ARG A 29 -2.73 4.86 16.33
C ARG A 29 -3.15 4.29 14.97
N ASP A 30 -4.45 4.27 14.69
CA ASP A 30 -4.96 3.74 13.42
C ASP A 30 -4.45 4.58 12.25
N THR A 31 -4.37 5.90 12.41
CA THR A 31 -3.79 6.82 11.41
C THR A 31 -2.32 6.49 11.15
N ILE A 32 -1.52 6.28 12.20
CA ILE A 32 -0.09 5.92 12.06
C ILE A 32 0.04 4.56 11.37
N ASP A 33 -0.68 3.55 11.84
CA ASP A 33 -0.62 2.19 11.28
C ASP A 33 -1.05 2.18 9.80
N ALA A 34 -2.12 2.92 9.46
CA ALA A 34 -2.61 3.05 8.08
C ALA A 34 -1.64 3.83 7.19
N ALA A 35 -1.09 4.95 7.67
CA ALA A 35 -0.12 5.76 6.91
C ALA A 35 1.15 4.96 6.58
N LEU A 36 1.67 4.20 7.54
CA LEU A 36 2.84 3.34 7.32
C LEU A 36 2.54 2.23 6.30
N ARG A 37 1.33 1.65 6.35
CA ARG A 37 0.91 0.62 5.39
C ARG A 37 0.77 1.21 3.98
N GLU A 38 0.20 2.41 3.86
CA GLU A 38 0.03 3.07 2.56
C GLU A 38 1.37 3.34 1.87
N ILE A 39 2.43 3.67 2.62
CA ILE A 39 3.78 3.83 2.04
C ILE A 39 4.31 2.51 1.47
N ILE A 40 4.09 1.39 2.18
CA ILE A 40 4.48 0.05 1.72
C ILE A 40 3.70 -0.31 0.45
N ASP A 41 2.40 -0.07 0.45
CA ASP A 41 1.53 -0.39 -0.68
C ASP A 41 1.84 0.48 -1.90
N ALA A 42 2.09 1.78 -1.70
CA ALA A 42 2.53 2.68 -2.75
C ALA A 42 3.86 2.21 -3.39
N ARG A 43 4.82 1.76 -2.56
CA ARG A 43 6.08 1.20 -3.08
C ARG A 43 5.84 -0.08 -3.88
N ARG A 44 5.00 -0.99 -3.39
CA ARG A 44 4.64 -2.23 -4.10
C ARG A 44 3.95 -1.95 -5.43
N ARG A 45 3.07 -0.94 -5.49
CA ARG A 45 2.44 -0.50 -6.75
C ARG A 45 3.47 -0.04 -7.77
N LEU A 46 4.46 0.75 -7.36
CA LEU A 46 5.54 1.20 -8.26
C LEU A 46 6.42 0.04 -8.74
N GLU A 47 6.75 -0.90 -7.85
CA GLU A 47 7.51 -2.10 -8.23
C GLU A 47 6.75 -2.96 -9.22
N LEU A 48 5.44 -3.15 -9.01
CA LEU A 48 4.58 -3.86 -9.95
C LEU A 48 4.55 -3.15 -11.31
N ILE A 49 4.36 -1.82 -11.34
CA ILE A 49 4.37 -1.05 -12.59
C ILE A 49 5.71 -1.20 -13.31
N ALA A 50 6.84 -1.14 -12.58
CA ALA A 50 8.16 -1.35 -13.17
C ALA A 50 8.30 -2.75 -13.77
N MET A 51 7.84 -3.79 -13.06
CA MET A 51 7.85 -5.16 -13.57
C MET A 51 6.99 -5.35 -14.82
N LEU A 52 5.81 -4.73 -14.87
CA LEU A 52 4.89 -4.81 -16.01
C LEU A 52 5.35 -3.96 -17.21
N SER A 53 6.15 -2.92 -16.96
CA SER A 53 6.67 -2.02 -18.02
C SER A 53 7.88 -2.61 -18.75
N GLU A 54 8.47 -3.71 -18.25
CA GLU A 54 9.56 -4.42 -18.93
C GLU A 54 9.02 -5.20 -20.15
N PRO A 55 9.42 -4.83 -21.39
CA PRO A 55 8.93 -5.51 -22.60
C PRO A 55 9.28 -7.01 -22.58
N GLY A 56 8.27 -7.86 -22.76
CA GLY A 56 8.43 -9.32 -22.85
C GLY A 56 8.53 -10.06 -21.52
N ARG A 57 8.42 -9.38 -20.37
CA ARG A 57 8.42 -10.05 -19.04
C ARG A 57 7.08 -10.65 -18.66
N PHE A 58 5.98 -10.00 -19.06
CA PHE A 58 4.62 -10.47 -18.85
C PHE A 58 3.97 -10.74 -20.20
N ASP A 59 3.58 -11.99 -20.44
CA ASP A 59 2.70 -12.36 -21.54
C ASP A 59 1.26 -12.40 -21.00
N PHE A 60 0.50 -11.34 -21.29
CA PHE A 60 -0.89 -11.23 -20.88
C PHE A 60 -1.81 -12.22 -21.61
N GLY A 61 -1.40 -12.78 -22.76
CA GLY A 61 -2.15 -13.83 -23.45
C GLY A 61 -2.16 -15.14 -22.67
N THR A 62 -1.01 -15.54 -22.12
CA THR A 62 -0.92 -16.72 -21.24
C THR A 62 -1.76 -16.56 -19.95
N ALA A 63 -1.94 -15.33 -19.47
CA ALA A 63 -2.75 -15.05 -18.27
C ALA A 63 -4.27 -15.17 -18.53
N GLU A 64 -4.73 -14.84 -19.74
CA GLU A 64 -6.13 -15.04 -20.17
C GLU A 64 -6.49 -16.52 -20.32
N ASP A 65 -5.59 -17.32 -20.90
CA ASP A 65 -5.75 -18.77 -21.04
C ASP A 65 -5.83 -19.48 -19.67
N ALA A 66 -5.05 -19.00 -18.69
CA ALA A 66 -5.03 -19.57 -17.34
C ALA A 66 -6.30 -19.27 -16.52
N TRP A 67 -7.05 -18.21 -16.88
CA TRP A 67 -8.31 -17.84 -16.23
C TRP A 67 -9.54 -18.42 -16.93
N GLY A 68 -9.35 -19.22 -17.99
CA GLY A 68 -10.44 -19.85 -18.72
C GLY A 68 -11.24 -18.87 -19.57
N GLY A 69 -10.57 -17.88 -20.18
CA GLY A 69 -11.20 -17.06 -21.21
C GLY A 69 -11.53 -17.91 -22.43
N ASP A 70 -12.82 -18.01 -22.76
CA ASP A 70 -13.28 -18.62 -24.01
C ASP A 70 -12.83 -17.71 -25.19
N GLY A 71 -11.67 -18.01 -25.76
CA GLY A 71 -11.18 -17.43 -27.02
C GLY A 71 -11.88 -17.97 -28.25
#